data_AF-A0A821LEV3-F1
#
_entry.id   AF-A0A821LEV3-F1
#
_cell.length_a   1.000
_cell.length_b   1.000
_cell.length_c   1.000
_cell.angle_alpha   90.00
_cell.angle_beta   90.00
_cell.angle_gamma   90.00
#
_symmetry.space_group_name_H-M   'P 1'
#
loop_
_entity.id
_entity.type
_entity.pdbx_description
1 polymer ?
#
loop_
_entity_poly.entity_id
_entity_poly.type
_entity_poly.pdbx_seq_one_letter_code
_entity_poly.pdbx_strand_id
1 'polypeptide(L)'
;MLNKLDNLLAQIADVNVHLSNLKVKNDKIEQIILAKNDSDILIKENLNLLSKQSMELKKEVIVNNLKVERHENMFTKLIIPMFEDFFSFITVQNCDSNGRTLDADLKLKLERYLIQMKKAKEGKHFTN
;
A
#
# COMPACT_ATOMS: atom_id res chain seq x y z
N MET A 1 64.85 -42.32 33.66
CA MET A 1 64.72 -40.90 33.25
C MET A 1 64.21 -40.76 31.83
N LEU A 2 64.71 -41.52 30.85
CA LEU A 2 64.21 -41.50 29.46
C LEU A 2 62.69 -41.66 29.32
N ASN A 3 62.06 -42.68 29.91
CA ASN A 3 60.60 -42.89 29.80
C ASN A 3 59.72 -41.71 30.32
N LYS A 4 60.22 -40.89 31.25
CA LYS A 4 59.50 -39.70 31.72
C LYS A 4 59.61 -38.55 30.73
N LEU A 5 60.77 -38.44 30.08
CA LEU A 5 61.01 -37.45 29.04
C LEU A 5 60.17 -37.74 27.80
N ASP A 6 60.09 -39.01 27.40
CA ASP A 6 59.27 -39.45 26.26
C ASP A 6 57.77 -39.21 26.52
N ASN A 7 57.29 -39.46 27.74
CA ASN A 7 55.92 -39.14 28.13
C ASN A 7 55.63 -37.63 28.12
N LEU A 8 56.55 -36.80 28.59
CA LEU A 8 56.41 -35.35 28.53
C LEU A 8 56.40 -34.83 27.09
N LEU A 9 57.25 -35.38 26.22
CA LEU A 9 57.26 -35.05 24.79
C LEU A 9 55.94 -35.42 24.12
N ALA A 10 55.37 -36.59 24.44
CA ALA A 10 54.07 -37.01 23.93
C ALA A 10 52.93 -36.09 24.42
N GLN A 11 52.93 -35.69 25.69
CA GLN A 11 51.94 -34.76 26.24
C GLN A 11 52.06 -33.36 25.60
N ILE A 12 53.27 -32.86 25.37
CA ILE A 12 53.50 -31.57 24.69
C ILE A 12 52.99 -31.65 23.24
N ALA A 13 53.23 -32.75 22.55
CA ALA A 13 52.71 -32.95 21.20
C ALA A 13 51.18 -32.93 21.16
N ASP A 14 50.52 -33.61 22.11
CA ASP A 14 49.05 -33.63 22.20
C ASP A 14 48.46 -32.24 22.52
N VAL A 15 49.10 -31.50 23.43
CA VAL A 15 48.74 -30.10 23.73
C VAL A 15 48.87 -29.22 22.48
N ASN A 16 49.93 -29.38 21.69
CA ASN A 16 50.10 -28.62 20.45
C ASN A 16 49.03 -28.95 19.40
N VAL A 17 48.61 -30.22 19.30
CA VAL A 17 47.50 -30.64 18.43
C VAL A 17 46.19 -29.99 18.89
N HIS A 18 45.91 -30.02 20.20
CA HIS A 18 44.72 -29.38 20.77
C HIS A 18 44.70 -27.86 20.54
N LEU A 19 45.82 -27.18 20.75
CA LEU A 19 45.96 -25.74 20.50
C LEU A 19 45.76 -25.40 19.02
N SER A 20 46.29 -26.22 18.10
CA SER A 20 46.10 -26.04 16.67
C SER A 20 44.63 -26.20 16.27
N ASN A 21 43.95 -27.20 16.82
CA ASN A 21 42.51 -27.41 16.59
C ASN A 21 41.65 -26.27 17.18
N LEU A 22 42.02 -25.75 18.35
CA LEU A 22 41.37 -24.59 18.97
C LEU A 22 41.51 -23.34 18.11
N LYS A 23 42.70 -23.09 17.56
CA LYS A 23 42.94 -21.97 16.64
C LYS A 23 42.02 -22.05 15.42
N VAL A 24 41.97 -23.20 14.74
CA VAL A 24 41.11 -23.39 13.57
C VAL A 24 39.64 -23.20 13.90
N LYS A 25 39.17 -23.66 15.07
CA LYS A 25 37.79 -23.43 15.51
C LYS A 25 37.52 -21.95 15.77
N ASN A 26 38.46 -21.25 16.39
CA ASN A 26 38.34 -19.81 16.65
C ASN A 26 38.25 -19.01 15.34
N ASP A 27 39.10 -19.29 14.36
CA ASP A 27 39.09 -18.62 13.06
C ASP A 27 37.73 -18.81 12.34
N LYS A 28 37.13 -20.01 12.45
CA LYS A 28 35.78 -20.26 11.91
C LYS A 28 34.69 -19.47 12.63
N ILE A 29 34.78 -19.34 13.95
CA ILE A 29 33.82 -18.54 14.73
C ILE A 29 33.92 -17.07 14.31
N GLU A 30 35.13 -16.55 14.15
CA GLU A 30 35.35 -15.18 13.70
C GLU A 30 34.76 -14.92 12.31
N GLN A 31 34.96 -15.84 11.37
CA GLN A 31 34.34 -15.77 10.05
C GLN A 31 32.80 -15.76 10.10
N ILE A 32 32.21 -16.60 10.97
CA ILE A 32 30.74 -16.63 11.15
C ILE A 32 30.25 -15.30 11.73
N ILE A 33 30.96 -14.72 12.69
CA ILE A 33 30.60 -13.44 13.30
C ILE A 33 30.66 -12.32 12.26
N LEU A 34 31.72 -12.27 11.45
CA LEU A 34 31.86 -11.28 10.38
C LEU A 34 30.73 -11.41 9.35
N ALA A 35 30.48 -12.61 8.85
CA ALA A 35 29.40 -12.86 7.88
C ALA A 35 28.03 -12.49 8.44
N LYS A 36 27.80 -12.75 9.73
CA LYS A 36 26.54 -12.37 10.39
C LYS A 36 26.42 -10.85 10.54
N ASN A 37 27.49 -10.16 10.92
CA ASN A 37 27.48 -8.70 11.02
C ASN A 37 27.18 -8.04 9.67
N ASP A 38 27.79 -8.53 8.58
CA ASP A 38 27.53 -8.02 7.23
C ASP A 38 26.06 -8.23 6.83
N SER A 39 25.52 -9.42 7.12
CA SER A 39 24.09 -9.72 6.92
C SER A 39 23.19 -8.79 7.75
N ASP A 40 23.51 -8.55 9.01
CA ASP A 40 22.71 -7.71 9.90
C ASP A 40 22.70 -6.24 9.46
N ILE A 41 23.84 -5.74 8.93
CA ILE A 41 23.93 -4.40 8.32
C ILE A 41 22.98 -4.30 7.12
N LEU A 42 23.02 -5.27 6.21
CA LEU A 42 22.17 -5.28 5.02
C LEU A 42 20.68 -5.37 5.36
N ILE A 43 20.32 -6.18 6.37
CA ILE A 43 18.95 -6.25 6.88
C ILE A 43 18.51 -4.89 7.44
N LYS A 44 19.37 -4.21 8.21
CA LYS A 44 19.06 -2.90 8.79
C LYS A 44 18.83 -1.84 7.71
N GLU A 45 19.65 -1.83 6.66
CA GLU A 45 19.48 -0.92 5.52
C GLU A 45 18.16 -1.18 4.79
N ASN A 46 17.81 -2.44 4.54
CA ASN A 46 16.54 -2.82 3.93
C ASN A 46 15.34 -2.39 4.79
N LEU A 47 15.41 -2.58 6.10
CA LEU A 47 14.35 -2.15 7.03
C LEU A 47 14.19 -0.63 7.03
N ASN A 48 15.28 0.13 6.96
CA ASN A 48 15.22 1.58 6.86
C ASN A 48 14.56 2.04 5.56
N LEU A 49 14.88 1.38 4.44
CA LEU A 49 14.25 1.66 3.14
C LEU A 49 12.74 1.37 3.18
N LEU A 50 12.35 0.19 3.67
CA LEU A 50 10.94 -0.19 3.82
C LEU A 50 10.18 0.79 4.71
N SER A 51 10.79 1.22 5.82
CA SER A 51 10.19 2.19 6.74
C SER A 51 9.91 3.52 6.04
N LYS A 52 10.88 4.01 5.24
CA LYS A 52 10.72 5.24 4.44
C LYS A 52 9.60 5.10 3.41
N GLN A 53 9.59 4.01 2.64
CA GLN A 53 8.57 3.75 1.62
C GLN A 53 7.16 3.63 2.24
N SER A 54 7.05 2.95 3.37
CA SER A 54 5.78 2.83 4.11
C SER A 54 5.25 4.19 4.58
N MET A 55 6.14 5.06 5.05
CA MET A 55 5.78 6.43 5.45
C MET A 55 5.30 7.27 4.26
N GLU A 56 5.96 7.15 3.11
CA GLU A 56 5.58 7.84 1.86
C GLU A 56 4.21 7.35 1.37
N LEU A 57 4.01 6.03 1.30
CA LEU A 57 2.73 5.44 0.90
C LEU A 57 1.59 5.88 1.82
N LYS A 58 1.82 5.95 3.13
CA LYS A 58 0.82 6.43 4.08
C LYS A 58 0.41 7.88 3.79
N LYS A 59 1.36 8.75 3.41
CA LYS A 59 1.05 10.14 3.02
C LYS A 59 0.24 10.17 1.72
N GLU A 60 0.61 9.36 0.73
CA GLU A 60 -0.10 9.29 -0.55
C GLU A 60 -1.56 8.83 -0.37
N VAL A 61 -1.78 7.80 0.45
CA VAL A 61 -3.14 7.31 0.77
C VAL A 61 -3.99 8.42 1.40
N ILE A 62 -3.44 9.17 2.35
CA ILE A 62 -4.16 10.30 2.98
C ILE A 62 -4.51 11.36 1.94
N VAL A 63 -3.55 11.75 1.08
CA VAL A 63 -3.78 12.76 0.04
C VAL A 63 -4.83 12.29 -0.97
N ASN A 64 -4.77 11.04 -1.39
CA ASN A 64 -5.73 10.48 -2.35
C ASN A 64 -7.12 10.36 -1.74
N ASN A 65 -7.24 9.95 -0.47
CA ASN A 65 -8.52 9.92 0.23
C ASN A 65 -9.16 11.32 0.30
N LEU A 66 -8.38 12.35 0.62
CA LEU A 66 -8.86 13.73 0.62
C LEU A 66 -9.32 14.21 -0.77
N LYS A 67 -8.62 13.79 -1.84
CA LYS A 67 -9.04 14.10 -3.21
C LYS A 67 -10.36 13.43 -3.58
N VAL A 68 -10.51 12.15 -3.23
CA VAL A 68 -11.75 11.39 -3.45
C VAL A 68 -12.90 12.05 -2.71
N GLU A 69 -12.74 12.34 -1.41
CA GLU A 69 -13.76 12.98 -0.58
C GLU A 69 -14.16 14.37 -1.12
N ARG A 70 -13.19 15.16 -1.61
CA ARG A 70 -13.47 16.45 -2.27
C ARG A 70 -14.28 16.26 -3.54
N HIS A 71 -13.93 15.29 -4.38
CA HIS A 71 -14.68 15.00 -5.59
C HIS A 71 -16.10 14.51 -5.26
N GLU A 72 -16.25 13.57 -4.34
CA GLU A 72 -17.57 13.10 -3.89
C GLU A 72 -18.44 14.23 -3.35
N ASN A 73 -17.86 15.12 -2.55
CA ASN A 73 -18.56 16.33 -2.08
C ASN A 73 -18.97 17.26 -3.25
N MET A 74 -18.07 17.50 -4.21
CA MET A 74 -18.37 18.34 -5.38
C MET A 74 -19.51 17.74 -6.20
N PHE A 75 -19.47 16.43 -6.47
CA PHE A 75 -20.54 15.76 -7.21
C PHE A 75 -21.86 15.81 -6.46
N THR A 76 -21.85 15.51 -5.16
CA THR A 76 -23.08 15.40 -4.35
C THR A 76 -23.71 16.76 -4.05
N LYS A 77 -22.91 17.79 -3.79
CA LYS A 77 -23.40 19.11 -3.34
C LYS A 77 -23.56 20.13 -4.47
N LEU A 78 -22.87 19.96 -5.59
CA LEU A 78 -22.90 20.92 -6.68
C LEU A 78 -23.37 20.31 -8.00
N ILE A 79 -22.65 19.31 -8.52
CA ILE A 79 -22.89 18.82 -9.88
C ILE A 79 -24.27 18.16 -10.02
N ILE A 80 -24.61 17.23 -9.12
CA ILE A 80 -25.89 16.52 -9.17
C ILE A 80 -27.07 17.50 -9.00
N PRO A 81 -27.11 18.39 -7.97
CA PRO A 81 -28.16 19.39 -7.86
C PRO A 81 -28.28 20.30 -9.09
N MET A 82 -27.15 20.74 -9.65
CA MET A 82 -27.16 21.60 -10.85
C MET A 82 -27.80 20.90 -12.06
N PHE A 83 -27.55 19.60 -12.25
CA PHE A 83 -28.21 18.83 -13.30
C PHE A 83 -29.70 18.59 -13.02
N GLU A 84 -30.08 18.36 -11.76
CA GLU A 84 -31.50 18.26 -11.36
C GLU A 84 -32.26 19.54 -11.68
N ASP A 85 -31.67 20.70 -11.39
CA ASP A 85 -32.23 22.02 -11.71
C ASP A 85 -32.31 22.23 -13.22
N PHE A 86 -31.26 21.88 -13.96
CA PHE A 86 -31.21 22.01 -15.42
C PHE A 86 -32.27 21.15 -16.11
N PHE A 87 -32.43 19.88 -15.70
CA PHE A 87 -33.46 19.00 -16.25
C PHE A 87 -34.86 19.48 -15.89
N SER A 88 -35.06 20.02 -14.69
CA SER A 88 -36.33 20.62 -14.29
C SER A 88 -36.66 21.85 -15.15
N PHE A 89 -35.67 22.70 -15.44
CA PHE A 89 -35.83 23.85 -16.33
C PHE A 89 -36.24 23.42 -17.75
N ILE A 90 -35.56 22.45 -18.35
CA ILE A 90 -35.92 21.92 -19.67
C ILE A 90 -37.34 21.34 -19.65
N THR A 91 -37.70 20.62 -18.59
CA THR A 91 -39.04 20.02 -18.45
C THR A 91 -40.13 21.09 -18.45
N VAL A 92 -39.91 22.23 -17.77
CA VAL A 92 -40.84 23.37 -17.79
C VAL A 92 -40.96 23.98 -19.18
N GLN A 93 -39.84 24.11 -19.92
CA GLN A 93 -39.83 24.63 -21.29
C GLN A 93 -40.46 23.65 -22.30
N ASN A 94 -40.54 22.36 -21.97
CA ASN A 94 -41.14 21.33 -22.81
C ASN A 94 -42.68 21.23 -22.64
N CYS A 95 -43.33 22.31 -22.18
CA CYS A 95 -44.77 22.39 -22.01
C CYS A 95 -45.33 23.61 -22.73
N ASP A 96 -46.53 23.48 -23.31
CA ASP A 96 -47.28 24.60 -23.87
C ASP A 96 -47.88 25.48 -22.75
N SER A 97 -48.52 26.59 -23.13
CA SER A 97 -49.20 27.50 -22.19
C SER A 97 -50.36 26.85 -21.41
N ASN A 98 -50.82 25.68 -21.83
CA ASN A 98 -51.87 24.88 -21.17
C ASN A 98 -51.28 23.72 -20.35
N GLY A 99 -49.95 23.64 -20.20
CA GLY A 99 -49.26 22.60 -19.45
C GLY A 99 -49.15 21.25 -20.16
N ARG A 100 -49.43 21.18 -21.48
CA ARG A 100 -49.32 19.96 -22.27
C ARG A 100 -47.89 19.78 -22.76
N THR A 101 -47.35 18.58 -22.60
CA THR A 101 -46.00 18.24 -23.04
C THR A 101 -45.88 18.38 -24.57
N LEU A 102 -44.86 19.13 -25.02
CA LEU A 102 -44.57 19.36 -26.43
C LEU A 102 -43.86 18.15 -27.06
N ASP A 103 -42.83 17.63 -26.39
CA ASP A 103 -42.08 16.44 -26.79
C ASP A 103 -42.12 15.36 -25.68
N ALA A 104 -42.91 14.31 -25.93
CA ALA A 104 -43.06 13.21 -24.98
C ALA A 104 -41.79 12.33 -24.85
N ASP A 105 -40.99 12.19 -25.90
CA ASP A 105 -39.75 11.41 -25.87
C ASP A 105 -38.67 12.13 -25.06
N LEU A 106 -38.57 13.45 -25.24
CA LEU A 106 -37.69 14.29 -24.42
C LEU A 106 -38.06 14.21 -22.93
N LYS A 107 -39.35 14.25 -22.59
CA LYS A 107 -39.83 14.10 -21.20
C LYS A 107 -39.38 12.76 -20.61
N LEU A 108 -39.58 11.66 -21.34
CA LEU A 108 -39.17 10.33 -20.88
C LEU A 108 -37.65 10.22 -20.69
N LYS A 109 -36.85 10.83 -21.57
CA LYS A 109 -35.38 10.86 -21.43
C LYS A 109 -34.95 11.63 -20.19
N LEU A 110 -35.53 12.81 -19.94
CA LEU A 110 -35.22 13.63 -18.75
C LEU A 110 -35.58 12.91 -17.45
N GLU A 111 -36.74 12.26 -17.39
CA GLU A 111 -37.14 11.44 -16.23
C GLU A 111 -36.16 10.29 -15.97
N ARG A 112 -35.69 9.61 -17.03
CA ARG A 112 -34.66 8.56 -16.91
C ARG A 112 -33.34 9.12 -16.38
N TYR A 113 -32.87 10.26 -16.90
CA TYR A 113 -31.63 10.88 -16.42
C TYR A 113 -31.73 11.33 -14.97
N LEU A 114 -32.87 11.89 -14.55
CA LEU A 114 -33.12 12.23 -13.14
C LEU A 114 -33.04 11.00 -12.22
N ILE A 115 -33.61 9.86 -12.64
CA ILE A 115 -33.52 8.61 -11.88
C ILE A 115 -32.07 8.12 -11.80
N GLN A 116 -31.31 8.20 -12.91
CA GLN A 116 -29.90 7.82 -12.92
C GLN A 116 -29.06 8.70 -11.99
N MET A 117 -29.30 10.01 -11.96
CA MET A 117 -28.61 10.95 -11.07
C MET A 117 -28.93 10.68 -9.61
N LYS A 118 -30.19 10.38 -9.26
CA LYS A 118 -30.57 9.96 -7.90
C LYS A 118 -29.87 8.68 -7.47
N LYS A 119 -29.79 7.68 -8.35
CA LYS A 119 -29.04 6.44 -8.09
C LYS A 119 -27.54 6.70 -7.89
N ALA A 120 -26.96 7.57 -8.72
CA ALA A 120 -25.56 7.98 -8.58
C ALA A 120 -25.29 8.70 -7.25
N LYS A 121 -26.21 9.58 -6.82
CA LYS A 121 -26.15 10.26 -5.51
C LYS A 121 -26.19 9.29 -4.33
N GLU A 122 -26.95 8.20 -4.46
CA GLU A 122 -27.06 7.14 -3.44
C GLU A 122 -25.91 6.13 -3.48
N GLY A 123 -24.92 6.29 -4.37
CA GLY A 123 -23.81 5.34 -4.53
C GLY A 123 -24.24 3.98 -5.12
N LYS A 124 -25.44 3.87 -5.68
CA LYS A 124 -25.94 2.64 -6.31
C LYS A 124 -25.48 2.62 -7.76
N HIS A 125 -24.42 1.85 -8.04
CA HIS A 125 -23.99 1.59 -9.41
C HIS A 125 -25.03 0.74 -10.15
N PHE A 126 -25.28 1.05 -11.43
CA PHE A 126 -25.94 0.12 -12.33
C PHE A 126 -24.97 -1.04 -12.60
N THR A 127 -25.20 -2.19 -11.98
CA THR A 127 -24.78 -3.46 -12.57
C THR A 127 -25.71 -3.72 -13.75
N ASN A 128 -25.16 -3.73 -14.97
CA ASN A 128 -25.86 -4.22 -16.16
C ASN A 128 -26.24 -5.69 -16.01
#